data_AF-A0A7S0E6I8-F1
#
_entry.id   AF-A0A7S0E6I8-F1
#
_cell.length_a   1.000
_cell.length_b   1.000
_cell.length_c   1.000
_cell.angle_alpha   90.00
_cell.angle_beta   90.00
_cell.angle_gamma   90.00
#
_symmetry.space_group_name_H-M   'P 1'
#
loop_
_entity.id
_entity.type
_entity.pdbx_description
1 polymer ?
#
loop_
_entity_poly.entity_id
_entity_poly.type
_entity_poly.pdbx_seq_one_letter_code
_entity_poly.pdbx_strand_id
1 'polypeptide(L)'
;MGVGAPPAVAAMLREAGHSVSLFDPNFAPDRTALARTYDFITATEVVEHLHCPADEFDRLDGLLRPGGLLAVMTGFQTNDAEFGKWHYRRDPTHVVFFREETFRLVAERRGWTCEFPAK
;
A
#
# COMPACT_ATOMS: atom_id res chain seq x y z
N MET A 1 6.77 1.34 -0.23
CA MET A 1 6.43 2.66 -0.81
C MET A 1 5.89 3.54 0.31
N GLY A 2 6.12 4.87 0.26
CA GLY A 2 5.41 5.82 1.11
C GLY A 2 6.08 7.17 1.33
N VAL A 3 5.36 8.05 2.02
CA VAL A 3 5.77 9.42 2.37
C VAL A 3 6.04 9.50 3.88
N GLY A 4 7.23 9.97 4.29
CA GLY A 4 7.55 10.27 5.70
C GLY A 4 7.93 9.06 6.59
N ALA A 5 7.11 8.01 6.66
CA ALA A 5 7.36 6.76 7.41
C ALA A 5 8.17 5.62 6.70
N PRO A 6 8.53 5.66 5.40
CA PRO A 6 9.31 4.60 4.75
C PRO A 6 10.63 4.19 5.42
N PRO A 7 11.40 5.11 6.06
CA PRO A 7 12.70 4.75 6.58
C PRO A 7 12.63 3.73 7.71
N ALA A 8 11.60 3.77 8.56
CA ALA A 8 11.51 2.91 9.74
C ALA A 8 11.25 1.45 9.36
N VAL A 9 10.23 1.19 8.53
CA VAL A 9 9.91 -0.17 8.05
C VAL A 9 11.08 -0.72 7.23
N ALA A 10 11.70 0.09 6.38
CA ALA A 10 12.85 -0.32 5.60
C ALA A 10 14.08 -0.62 6.47
N ALA A 11 14.31 0.14 7.54
CA ALA A 11 15.39 -0.12 8.48
C ALA A 11 15.17 -1.44 9.22
N MET A 12 13.97 -1.67 9.77
CA MET A 12 13.62 -2.90 10.48
C MET A 12 13.78 -4.14 9.59
N LEU A 13 13.32 -4.07 8.33
CA LEU A 13 13.48 -5.15 7.38
C LEU A 13 14.96 -5.42 7.04
N ARG A 14 15.77 -4.37 6.91
CA ARG A 14 17.22 -4.52 6.68
C ARG A 14 17.93 -5.12 7.89
N GLU A 15 17.58 -4.70 9.11
CA GLU A 15 18.08 -5.27 10.36
C GLU A 15 17.72 -6.75 10.49
N ALA A 16 16.52 -7.14 10.02
CA ALA A 16 16.10 -8.53 9.93
C ALA A 16 16.80 -9.33 8.80
N GLY A 17 17.70 -8.71 8.03
CA GLY A 17 18.50 -9.36 6.99
C GLY A 17 17.88 -9.34 5.59
N HIS A 18 16.80 -8.58 5.37
CA HIS A 18 16.17 -8.47 4.05
C HIS A 18 16.83 -7.40 3.17
N SER A 19 16.91 -7.68 1.87
CA SER A 19 17.29 -6.68 0.86
C SER A 19 16.08 -5.82 0.50
N VAL A 20 16.15 -4.52 0.78
CA VAL A 20 15.02 -3.59 0.62
C VAL A 20 15.35 -2.46 -0.34
N SER A 21 14.52 -2.32 -1.38
CA SER A 21 14.47 -1.14 -2.26
C SER A 21 13.35 -0.20 -1.82
N LEU A 22 13.61 1.11 -1.84
CA LEU A 22 12.60 2.13 -1.57
C LEU A 22 12.16 2.75 -2.89
N PHE A 23 10.86 2.96 -3.02
CA PHE A 23 10.28 3.71 -4.12
C PHE A 23 9.19 4.64 -3.57
N ASP A 24 9.33 5.92 -3.89
CA ASP A 24 8.32 6.94 -3.68
C ASP A 24 8.49 8.02 -4.77
N PRO A 25 7.45 8.36 -5.55
CA PRO A 25 7.57 9.33 -6.63
C PRO A 25 8.08 10.72 -6.20
N ASN A 26 7.86 11.11 -4.94
CA ASN A 26 8.21 12.43 -4.41
C ASN A 26 9.52 12.42 -3.62
N PHE A 27 9.80 11.34 -2.87
CA PHE A 27 10.95 11.27 -1.94
C PHE A 27 12.04 10.27 -2.33
N ALA A 28 11.71 9.27 -3.16
CA ALA A 28 12.64 8.25 -3.64
C ALA A 28 12.27 7.80 -5.07
N PRO A 29 12.40 8.70 -6.08
CA PRO A 29 11.86 8.50 -7.43
C PRO A 29 12.65 7.51 -8.28
N ASP A 30 13.49 6.67 -7.67
CA ASP A 30 14.32 5.71 -8.38
C ASP A 30 13.44 4.61 -8.99
N ARG A 31 13.20 4.75 -10.29
CA ARG A 31 12.35 3.84 -11.06
C ARG A 31 13.01 2.48 -11.29
N THR A 32 14.29 2.28 -10.95
CA THR A 32 14.93 0.97 -11.07
C THR A 32 14.29 -0.07 -10.14
N ALA A 33 13.66 0.36 -9.04
CA ALA A 33 12.84 -0.50 -8.19
C ALA A 33 11.66 -1.13 -8.97
N LEU A 34 11.13 -0.43 -9.97
CA LEU A 34 9.99 -0.89 -10.76
C LEU A 34 10.38 -1.84 -11.89
N ALA A 35 11.68 -2.11 -12.06
CA ALA A 35 12.21 -3.03 -13.07
C ALA A 35 12.59 -4.40 -12.47
N ARG A 36 12.19 -4.66 -11.22
CA ARG A 36 12.53 -5.88 -10.47
C ARG A 36 11.26 -6.57 -9.99
N THR A 37 11.39 -7.84 -9.61
CA THR A 37 10.34 -8.57 -8.91
C THR A 37 10.74 -8.82 -7.46
N TYR A 38 9.72 -8.88 -6.59
CA TYR A 38 9.88 -8.92 -5.14
C TYR A 38 9.15 -10.12 -4.53
N ASP A 39 9.72 -10.65 -3.46
CA ASP A 39 9.06 -11.66 -2.62
C ASP A 39 8.01 -11.01 -1.70
N PHE A 40 8.17 -9.72 -1.38
CA PHE A 40 7.17 -8.93 -0.66
C PHE A 40 7.27 -7.44 -1.03
N ILE A 41 6.13 -6.74 -0.96
CA ILE A 41 6.02 -5.29 -1.12
C ILE A 41 5.25 -4.74 0.08
N THR A 42 5.74 -3.66 0.68
CA THR A 42 5.03 -2.92 1.73
C THR A 42 4.54 -1.57 1.19
N ALA A 43 3.30 -1.21 1.48
CA ALA A 43 2.68 0.07 1.17
C ALA A 43 2.05 0.64 2.45
N THR A 44 2.74 1.57 3.08
CA THR A 44 2.37 2.12 4.39
C THR A 44 1.94 3.57 4.21
N GLU A 45 0.66 3.85 4.45
CA GLU A 45 0.01 5.14 4.19
C GLU A 45 0.25 5.64 2.75
N VAL A 46 -0.12 4.81 1.76
CA VAL A 46 0.15 5.07 0.33
C VAL A 46 -1.09 4.90 -0.53
N VAL A 47 -1.86 3.85 -0.23
CA VAL A 47 -2.93 3.41 -1.12
C VAL A 47 -4.05 4.46 -1.21
N GLU A 48 -4.26 5.24 -0.16
CA GLU A 48 -5.20 6.36 -0.08
C GLU A 48 -4.82 7.56 -0.96
N HIS A 49 -3.57 7.62 -1.42
CA HIS A 49 -3.07 8.64 -2.35
C HIS A 49 -3.14 8.19 -3.82
N LEU A 50 -3.62 6.96 -4.10
CA LEU A 50 -3.66 6.44 -5.46
C LEU A 50 -4.83 7.04 -6.23
N HIS A 51 -4.53 7.80 -7.29
CA HIS A 51 -5.54 8.35 -8.19
C HIS A 51 -6.25 7.27 -9.03
N CYS A 52 -5.53 6.21 -9.41
CA CYS A 52 -6.07 5.05 -10.13
C CYS A 52 -5.71 3.76 -9.37
N PRO A 53 -6.42 3.43 -8.27
CA PRO A 53 -6.06 2.30 -7.41
C PRO A 53 -6.02 0.96 -8.14
N ALA A 54 -6.95 0.72 -9.07
CA ALA A 54 -7.01 -0.54 -9.81
C ALA A 54 -5.72 -0.78 -10.62
N ASP A 55 -5.31 0.22 -11.41
CA ASP A 55 -4.10 0.15 -12.24
C ASP A 55 -2.84 -0.02 -11.39
N GLU A 56 -2.78 0.64 -10.23
CA GLU A 56 -1.62 0.51 -9.35
C GLU A 56 -1.60 -0.86 -8.65
N PHE A 57 -2.75 -1.42 -8.25
CA PHE A 57 -2.79 -2.79 -7.73
C PHE A 57 -2.39 -3.82 -8.80
N ASP A 58 -2.79 -3.64 -10.06
CA ASP A 58 -2.35 -4.50 -11.18
C ASP A 58 -0.84 -4.38 -11.41
N ARG A 59 -0.31 -3.17 -11.28
CA ARG A 59 1.12 -2.94 -11.37
C ARG A 59 1.88 -3.59 -10.22
N LEU A 60 1.37 -3.49 -8.99
CA LEU A 60 1.97 -4.14 -7.82
C LEU A 60 1.94 -5.66 -7.95
N ASP A 61 0.86 -6.22 -8.50
CA ASP A 61 0.76 -7.64 -8.84
C ASP A 61 1.91 -8.07 -9.77
N GLY A 62 2.14 -7.32 -10.85
CA GLY A 62 3.21 -7.60 -11.81
C GLY A 62 4.63 -7.48 -11.26
N LEU A 63 4.80 -6.78 -10.12
CA LEU A 63 6.08 -6.67 -9.41
C LEU A 63 6.28 -7.80 -8.39
N LEU A 64 5.24 -8.54 -8.04
CA LEU A 64 5.34 -9.66 -7.10
C LEU A 64 5.71 -10.95 -7.84
N ARG A 65 6.57 -11.74 -7.22
CA ARG A 65 6.77 -13.13 -7.64
C ARG A 65 5.52 -13.96 -7.31
N PRO A 66 5.28 -15.09 -8.00
CA PRO A 66 4.25 -16.02 -7.60
C PRO A 66 4.39 -16.41 -6.12
N GLY A 67 3.34 -16.23 -5.34
CA GLY A 67 3.35 -16.45 -3.88
C GLY A 67 3.92 -15.30 -3.04
N GLY A 68 4.25 -14.16 -3.67
CA GLY A 68 4.71 -12.97 -2.98
C GLY A 68 3.61 -12.26 -2.17
N LEU A 69 4.03 -11.40 -1.25
CA LEU A 69 3.13 -10.73 -0.29
C LEU A 69 3.01 -9.22 -0.57
N LEU A 70 1.78 -8.71 -0.67
CA LEU A 70 1.50 -7.27 -0.60
C LEU A 70 0.97 -6.91 0.80
N ALA A 71 1.78 -6.21 1.60
CA ALA A 71 1.39 -5.72 2.92
C ALA A 71 0.98 -4.25 2.83
N VAL A 72 -0.29 -3.96 3.10
CA VAL A 72 -0.85 -2.60 3.07
C VAL A 72 -1.20 -2.15 4.48
N MET A 73 -0.81 -0.93 4.83
CA MET A 73 -1.28 -0.23 6.02
C MET A 73 -1.93 1.07 5.58
N THR A 74 -3.18 1.27 5.94
CA THR A 74 -4.00 2.45 5.60
C THR A 74 -5.13 2.60 6.61
N GLY A 75 -5.70 3.79 6.72
CA GLY A 75 -6.89 4.04 7.53
C GLY A 75 -8.17 3.52 6.87
N PHE A 76 -8.85 2.56 7.51
CA PHE A 76 -10.16 2.11 7.04
C PHE A 76 -11.28 3.12 7.32
N GLN A 77 -12.10 3.37 6.31
CA GLN A 77 -13.32 4.16 6.45
C GLN A 77 -14.43 3.29 7.04
N THR A 78 -14.65 3.38 8.35
CA THR A 78 -15.59 2.49 9.07
C THR A 78 -16.95 3.11 9.38
N ASN A 79 -17.10 4.44 9.32
CA ASN A 79 -18.34 5.12 9.68
C ASN A 79 -18.68 6.28 8.73
N ASP A 80 -19.78 6.14 7.99
CA ASP A 80 -20.27 7.17 7.08
C ASP A 80 -20.76 8.43 7.78
N ALA A 81 -21.35 8.31 8.98
CA ALA A 81 -21.86 9.45 9.74
C ALA A 81 -20.72 10.36 10.24
N GLU A 82 -19.54 9.79 10.47
CA GLU A 82 -18.35 10.51 10.92
C GLU A 82 -17.41 10.88 9.75
N PHE A 83 -17.70 10.46 8.52
CA PHE A 83 -16.88 10.72 7.34
C PHE A 83 -16.65 12.22 7.11
N GLY A 84 -17.67 13.05 7.35
CA GLY A 84 -17.56 14.51 7.23
C GLY A 84 -16.61 15.16 8.24
N LYS A 85 -16.38 14.52 9.39
CA LYS A 85 -15.55 15.02 10.50
C LYS A 85 -14.20 14.29 10.62
N TRP A 86 -14.03 13.19 9.89
CA TRP A 86 -12.85 12.35 9.98
C TRP A 86 -11.59 13.12 9.56
N HIS A 87 -10.63 13.22 10.49
CA HIS A 87 -9.37 13.94 10.27
C HIS A 87 -8.60 13.38 9.07
N TYR A 88 -8.72 12.08 8.80
CA TYR A 88 -8.10 11.38 7.67
C TYR A 88 -8.62 11.87 6.30
N ARG A 89 -9.83 12.42 6.21
CA ARG A 89 -10.34 13.05 4.97
C ARG A 89 -9.84 14.49 4.80
N ARG A 90 -9.44 15.16 5.89
CA ARG A 90 -9.09 16.59 5.84
C ARG A 90 -7.74 16.84 5.18
N ASP A 91 -6.93 15.79 5.01
CA ASP A 91 -5.74 15.88 4.20
C ASP A 91 -6.12 15.89 2.70
N PRO A 92 -5.83 16.97 1.96
CA PRO A 92 -6.17 17.06 0.53
C PRO A 92 -5.43 16.05 -0.34
N THR A 93 -4.41 15.36 0.19
CA THR A 93 -3.68 14.31 -0.52
C THR A 93 -4.40 12.96 -0.45
N HIS A 94 -5.37 12.76 0.45
CA HIS A 94 -6.15 11.52 0.56
C HIS A 94 -7.31 11.57 -0.45
N VAL A 95 -7.10 10.95 -1.60
CA VAL A 95 -8.02 11.00 -2.74
C VAL A 95 -8.93 9.77 -2.83
N VAL A 96 -8.58 8.68 -2.15
CA VAL A 96 -9.36 7.44 -2.10
C VAL A 96 -9.41 6.91 -0.66
N PHE A 97 -10.55 6.37 -0.26
CA PHE A 97 -10.73 5.74 1.05
C PHE A 97 -11.19 4.30 0.86
N PHE A 98 -10.59 3.38 1.62
CA PHE A 98 -10.88 1.96 1.53
C PHE A 98 -11.69 1.46 2.72
N ARG A 99 -12.48 0.43 2.46
CA ARG A 99 -13.03 -0.45 3.49
C ARG A 99 -12.47 -1.84 3.33
N GLU A 100 -12.64 -2.68 4.34
CA GLU A 100 -12.27 -4.09 4.22
C GLU A 100 -12.99 -4.76 3.04
N GLU A 101 -14.27 -4.43 2.80
CA GLU A 101 -15.03 -4.94 1.65
C GLU A 101 -14.40 -4.55 0.32
N THR A 102 -13.85 -3.34 0.21
CA THR A 102 -13.14 -2.89 -0.99
C THR A 102 -11.90 -3.74 -1.22
N PHE A 103 -11.12 -4.03 -0.19
CA PHE A 103 -9.93 -4.88 -0.33
C PHE A 103 -10.28 -6.33 -0.66
N ARG A 104 -11.37 -6.87 -0.09
CA ARG A 104 -11.86 -8.21 -0.46
C ARG A 104 -12.20 -8.28 -1.95
N LEU A 105 -12.87 -7.25 -2.49
CA LEU A 105 -13.17 -7.18 -3.93
C LEU A 105 -11.91 -7.02 -4.79
N VAL A 106 -10.94 -6.21 -4.35
CA VAL A 106 -9.64 -6.06 -5.02
C VAL A 106 -8.90 -7.39 -5.09
N ALA A 107 -8.93 -8.17 -4.00
CA ALA A 107 -8.30 -9.47 -3.91
C ALA A 107 -9.01 -10.52 -4.78
N GLU A 108 -10.34 -10.60 -4.72
CA GLU A 108 -11.15 -11.53 -5.53
C GLU A 108 -10.86 -11.36 -7.02
N ARG A 109 -10.81 -10.12 -7.51
CA ARG A 109 -10.53 -9.81 -8.93
C ARG A 109 -9.15 -10.26 -9.41
N ARG A 110 -8.19 -10.46 -8.50
CA ARG A 110 -6.81 -10.87 -8.79
C ARG A 110 -6.48 -12.28 -8.31
N GLY A 111 -7.46 -13.00 -7.77
CA GLY A 111 -7.24 -14.32 -7.18
C GLY A 111 -6.31 -14.30 -5.96
N TRP A 112 -6.22 -13.17 -5.25
CA TRP A 112 -5.42 -13.03 -4.05
C TRP A 112 -6.15 -13.56 -2.81
N THR A 113 -5.38 -14.02 -1.83
CA THR A 113 -5.87 -14.21 -0.46
C THR A 113 -5.71 -12.89 0.30
N CYS A 114 -6.74 -12.46 1.03
CA CYS A 114 -6.74 -11.20 1.77
C CYS A 114 -7.02 -11.44 3.26
N GLU A 115 -6.13 -10.92 4.11
CA GLU A 115 -6.21 -11.01 5.57
C GLU A 115 -6.11 -9.61 6.20
N PHE A 116 -6.82 -9.41 7.31
CA PHE A 116 -6.84 -8.15 8.06
C PHE A 116 -6.34 -8.42 9.50
N PRO A 117 -5.02 -8.47 9.73
CA PRO A 117 -4.45 -8.89 11.01
C PRO A 117 -4.55 -7.84 12.13
N ALA A 118 -4.83 -6.58 11.78
CA ALA A 118 -4.96 -5.45 12.72
C ALA A 118 -6.11 -4.52 12.29
N LYS A 119 -6.65 -3.77 13.26
CA LYS A 119 -7.70 -2.75 13.06
C LYS A 119 -7.14 -1.34 13.11
#